data_AF-A0A959USX7-F1
#
_entry.id   AF-A0A959USX7-F1
#
_cell.length_a   1.000
_cell.length_b   1.000
_cell.length_c   1.000
_cell.angle_alpha   90.00
_cell.angle_beta   90.00
_cell.angle_gamma   90.00
#
_symmetry.space_group_name_H-M   'P 1'
#
loop_
_entity.id
_entity.type
_entity.pdbx_description
1 polymer ?
#
loop_
_entity_poly.entity_id
_entity_poly.type
_entity_poly.pdbx_seq_one_letter_code
_entity_poly.pdbx_strand_id
1 'polypeptide(L)' 'GVKINGTTYSPAQWIYKHWAGLYEEGGERLYVNRGFGFIGFPGRVGMPPEITVLELQRT' A
#
# COMPACT_ATOMS: atom_id res chain seq x y z
N GLY A 1 -5.67 -7.16 -0.94
CA GLY A 1 -4.79 -8.20 -0.38
C GLY A 1 -5.51 -8.83 0.78
N VAL A 2 -5.25 -10.09 1.07
CA VAL A 2 -5.92 -10.81 2.18
C VAL A 2 -4.93 -10.99 3.30
N LYS A 3 -5.34 -10.73 4.54
CA LYS A 3 -4.51 -10.94 5.72
C LYS A 3 -4.66 -12.40 6.16
N ILE A 4 -3.56 -13.15 6.12
CA ILE A 4 -3.50 -14.56 6.55
C ILE A 4 -2.39 -14.65 7.60
N ASN A 5 -2.75 -15.05 8.82
CA ASN A 5 -1.81 -15.19 9.94
C ASN A 5 -0.92 -13.95 10.19
N GLY A 6 -1.50 -12.75 10.12
CA GLY A 6 -0.77 -11.49 10.31
C GLY A 6 -0.08 -10.95 9.05
N THR A 7 0.26 -11.81 8.09
CA THR A 7 0.90 -11.44 6.83
C THR A 7 -0.14 -11.07 5.77
N THR A 8 0.10 -9.98 5.03
CA THR A 8 -0.79 -9.58 3.93
C THR A 8 -0.31 -10.20 2.64
N TYR A 9 -1.19 -10.93 1.96
CA TYR A 9 -0.91 -11.56 0.67
C TYR A 9 -1.67 -10.83 -0.45
N SER A 10 -0.97 -10.54 -1.55
CA SER A 10 -1.57 -9.90 -2.73
C SER A 10 -0.78 -10.29 -3.98
N PRO A 11 -1.42 -10.70 -5.10
CA PRO A 11 -0.71 -10.90 -6.37
C PRO A 11 0.06 -9.66 -6.83
N ALA A 12 -0.44 -8.46 -6.50
CA ALA A 12 0.22 -7.20 -6.79
C ALA A 12 1.65 -7.12 -6.22
N GLN A 13 1.94 -7.82 -5.10
CA GLN A 13 3.26 -7.82 -4.48
C GLN A 13 4.35 -8.47 -5.34
N TRP A 14 3.97 -9.34 -6.27
CA TRP A 14 4.89 -10.02 -7.18
C TRP A 14 5.06 -9.28 -8.50
N ILE A 15 4.14 -8.36 -8.82
CA ILE A 15 4.12 -7.61 -10.08
C ILE A 15 4.79 -6.24 -9.89
N TYR A 16 4.58 -5.60 -8.74
CA TYR A 16 5.02 -4.23 -8.48
C TYR A 16 6.06 -4.19 -7.36
N LYS A 17 7.20 -3.51 -7.64
CA LYS A 17 8.28 -3.25 -6.64
C LYS A 17 7.71 -2.56 -5.39
N HIS A 18 6.83 -1.58 -5.60
CA HIS A 18 6.13 -0.85 -4.54
C HIS A 18 4.64 -1.11 -4.67
N TRP A 19 4.05 -1.87 -3.75
CA TRP A 19 2.66 -2.29 -3.82
C TRP A 19 1.84 -1.90 -2.59
N ALA A 20 2.49 -1.65 -1.44
CA ALA A 20 1.83 -1.28 -0.20
C ALA A 20 2.80 -0.72 0.84
N GLY A 21 2.36 0.32 1.55
CA GLY A 21 3.03 0.83 2.74
C GLY A 21 4.12 1.86 2.46
N LEU A 22 4.97 2.09 3.46
CA LEU A 22 6.06 3.06 3.41
C LEU A 22 7.34 2.41 2.87
N TYR A 23 7.95 3.07 1.90
CA TYR A 23 9.26 2.76 1.35
C TYR A 23 10.20 3.93 1.61
N GLU A 24 11.46 3.65 1.94
CA GLU A 24 12.51 4.65 2.12
C GLU A 24 13.75 4.25 1.32
N GLU A 25 14.25 5.15 0.48
CA GLU A 25 15.44 4.94 -0.34
C GLU A 25 16.17 6.27 -0.53
N GLY A 26 17.48 6.32 -0.28
CA GLY A 26 18.29 7.53 -0.55
C GLY A 26 17.89 8.80 0.21
N GLY A 27 17.18 8.69 1.33
CA GLY A 27 16.64 9.84 2.07
C GLY A 27 15.27 10.32 1.58
N GLU A 28 14.73 9.71 0.54
CA GLU A 28 13.38 9.93 0.04
C GLU A 28 12.41 8.91 0.66
N ARG A 29 11.14 9.31 0.79
CA ARG A 29 10.06 8.47 1.34
C ARG A 29 8.92 8.37 0.34
N LEU A 30 8.43 7.17 0.10
CA LEU A 30 7.27 6.89 -0.75
C LEU A 30 6.24 6.08 0.04
N TYR A 31 5.03 6.62 0.21
CA TYR A 31 3.93 5.88 0.81
C TYR A 31 2.91 5.45 -0.26
N VAL A 32 2.60 4.15 -0.32
CA VAL A 32 1.64 3.57 -1.27
C VAL A 32 0.39 3.10 -0.54
N ASN A 33 -0.71 3.83 -0.73
CA ASN A 33 -2.04 3.46 -0.25
C ASN A 33 -2.54 2.19 -0.95
N ARG A 34 -3.21 1.31 -0.20
CA ARG A 34 -3.85 0.11 -0.75
C ARG A 34 -5.33 0.33 -0.98
N GLY A 35 -5.85 -0.30 -2.04
CA GLY A 35 -7.29 -0.29 -2.33
C GLY A 35 -7.78 1.02 -2.97
N PHE A 36 -6.88 1.87 -3.46
CA PHE A 36 -7.23 2.94 -4.37
C PHE A 36 -7.07 2.43 -5.82
N GLY A 37 -8.12 2.52 -6.63
CA GLY A 37 -8.16 1.91 -7.97
C GLY A 37 -8.46 0.40 -7.97
N PHE A 38 -8.39 -0.22 -9.16
CA PHE A 38 -8.60 -1.66 -9.35
C PHE A 38 -7.81 -2.20 -10.54
N ILE A 39 -7.52 -3.51 -10.54
CA ILE A 39 -6.96 -4.23 -11.69
C ILE A 39 -7.95 -5.33 -12.06
N GLY A 40 -8.61 -5.21 -13.20
CA GLY A 40 -9.60 -6.16 -13.71
C GLY A 40 -10.95 -6.11 -12.98
N PHE A 41 -10.99 -6.47 -11.70
CA PHE A 41 -12.23 -6.52 -10.90
C PHE A 41 -12.48 -5.21 -10.15
N PRO A 42 -13.59 -4.47 -10.41
CA PRO A 42 -13.88 -3.19 -9.77
C PRO A 42 -14.44 -3.38 -8.36
N GLY A 43 -13.62 -3.87 -7.44
CA GLY A 43 -14.01 -4.10 -6.05
C GLY A 43 -12.83 -4.21 -5.09
N ARG A 44 -13.10 -4.03 -3.80
CA ARG A 44 -12.11 -4.11 -2.71
C ARG A 44 -12.36 -5.33 -1.86
N VAL A 45 -11.41 -6.27 -1.85
CA VAL A 45 -11.47 -7.48 -1.03
C VAL A 45 -10.29 -7.50 -0.06
N GLY A 46 -10.59 -7.62 1.24
CA GLY A 46 -9.57 -7.65 2.31
C GLY A 46 -8.79 -6.34 2.46
N MET A 47 -9.30 -5.24 1.92
CA MET A 47 -8.66 -3.91 1.95
C MET A 47 -9.57 -2.94 2.71
N PRO A 48 -9.47 -2.86 4.05
CA PRO A 48 -10.22 -1.87 4.81
C PRO A 48 -9.80 -0.44 4.41
N PRO A 49 -10.67 0.56 4.57
CA PRO A 49 -10.31 1.95 4.32
C PRO A 49 -9.11 2.36 5.19
N GLU A 50 -8.22 3.15 4.59
CA GLU A 50 -6.99 3.63 5.21
C GLU A 50 -6.95 5.16 5.06
N ILE A 51 -6.52 5.86 6.11
CA ILE A 51 -6.30 7.30 6.09
C ILE A 51 -4.81 7.52 6.29
N THR A 52 -4.15 8.16 5.33
CA THR A 52 -2.73 8.50 5.42
C THR A 52 -2.58 9.94 5.89
N VAL A 53 -1.80 10.14 6.96
CA VAL A 53 -1.44 11.45 7.48
C VAL A 53 0.04 11.69 7.18
N LEU A 54 0.33 12.74 6.41
CA LEU A 54 1.70 13.17 6.11
C LEU A 54 1.97 14.46 6.89
N GLU A 55 2.85 14.39 7.88
CA GLU A 55 3.31 15.55 8.63
C GLU A 55 4.59 16.10 8.02
N LEU A 56 4.56 17.36 7.59
CA LEU A 56 5.71 18.05 7.02
C LEU A 56 6.38 18.88 8.11
N GLN A 57 7.68 18.68 8.30
CA GLN A 57 8.49 19.47 9.20
C GLN A 57 9.41 20.38 8.40
N ARG A 58 9.59 21.61 8.87
CA ARG A 58 10.57 22.54 8.31
C ARG A 58 11.91 22.30 8.98
N THR A 59 12.92 21.99 8.18
CA THR A 59 14.32 21.90 8.61
C THR A 59 14.95 23.28 8.78
#